data_AF-A0A3B0YE59-F1
#
_entry.id   AF-A0A3B0YE59-F1
#
_cell.length_a   1.000
_cell.length_b   1.000
_cell.length_c   1.000
_cell.angle_alpha   90.00
_cell.angle_beta   90.00
_cell.angle_gamma   90.00
#
_symmetry.space_group_name_H-M   'P 1'
#
loop_
_entity.id
_entity.type
_entity.pdbx_description
1 polymer ?
#
loop_
_entity_poly.entity_id
_entity_poly.type
_entity_poly.pdbx_seq_one_letter_code
_entity_poly.pdbx_strand_id
1 'polypeptide(L)'
;MLLFCSPLYSRTELPELGDPTQQELTPYREYQIGRNFFRSLKASVPFVNDLEVNDYFSNLGQRLASYSSQPDKTFHFFVIKVPSINAFAGPDAYIGFHTGLIIAAKNESELAGVMAHEISHVTQRHLARAMTESSTSPAAMFASILAGILVAAKNPEAGAALIMGGQAVAMQSQINFTRANEHEADRIGIRVLRDAGINPEGMAGFFETLLQQSQRNNVLARMEYLRTHPLSTTRIAEAKNRIAPTDRNLPNDSLDFQLARSRTLVEMSKNPARLIKQIEGLNKKQRNLITNYTLSLAYISHDQASKAIPVLSRLQKISSHPWIQLALTDAYYHNQNKTTAMEILENLNALYPHYLPVSIRYARVLTDLKKSQQAITLLNLQLRTQKKSVVYNALAKAYFTNGNVSLAMEATSYEYELEGYTQLAAQQITNALQQPNLNKTTLLRLQSRKQDLTHQISTEQNH
;
A
#
# COMPACT_ATOMS: atom_id res chain seq x y z
N MET A 1 65.13 -26.84 18.31
CA MET A 1 64.17 -27.67 17.55
C MET A 1 63.04 -28.02 18.51
N LEU A 2 61.92 -27.28 18.45
CA LEU A 2 60.72 -27.49 19.26
C LEU A 2 59.53 -27.37 18.29
N LEU A 3 58.89 -28.50 18.01
CA LEU A 3 57.72 -28.62 17.14
C LEU A 3 56.46 -28.34 17.98
N PHE A 4 55.74 -27.27 17.64
CA PHE A 4 54.39 -27.02 18.17
C PHE A 4 53.37 -27.70 17.26
N CYS A 5 52.63 -28.66 17.83
CA CYS A 5 51.53 -29.35 17.18
C CYS A 5 50.23 -28.65 17.55
N SER A 6 49.55 -28.04 16.58
CA SER A 6 48.23 -27.44 16.77
C SER A 6 47.14 -28.53 16.66
N PRO A 7 46.14 -28.58 17.56
CA PRO A 7 45.03 -29.50 17.41
C PRO A 7 44.09 -29.02 16.30
N LEU A 8 43.88 -29.87 15.29
CA LEU A 8 42.82 -29.69 14.29
C LEU A 8 41.46 -29.96 14.95
N TYR A 9 40.71 -28.91 15.24
CA TYR A 9 39.27 -29.03 15.51
C TYR A 9 38.56 -29.33 14.19
N SER A 10 38.20 -30.60 13.98
CA SER A 10 37.23 -30.98 12.97
C SER A 10 35.86 -30.46 13.40
N ARG A 11 35.40 -29.37 12.76
CA ARG A 11 33.97 -29.05 12.76
C ARG A 11 33.29 -30.13 11.93
N THR A 12 32.62 -31.06 12.61
CA THR A 12 31.57 -31.86 11.99
C THR A 12 30.51 -30.89 11.46
N GLU A 13 30.53 -30.63 10.16
CA GLU A 13 29.39 -30.07 9.43
C GLU A 13 28.25 -31.08 9.59
N LEU A 14 27.32 -30.76 10.48
CA LEU A 14 26.05 -31.45 10.54
C LEU A 14 25.36 -31.25 9.18
N PRO A 15 24.76 -32.29 8.57
CA PRO A 15 23.98 -32.11 7.36
C PRO A 15 22.90 -31.06 7.63
N GLU A 16 22.82 -30.02 6.79
CA GLU A 16 21.64 -29.16 6.75
C GLU A 16 20.46 -30.05 6.35
N LEU A 17 19.66 -30.47 7.35
CA LEU A 17 18.31 -30.92 7.11
C LEU A 17 17.57 -29.70 6.53
N GLY A 18 17.52 -29.61 5.20
CA GLY A 18 16.93 -28.49 4.50
C GLY A 18 15.53 -28.19 5.05
N ASP A 19 15.24 -26.91 5.28
CA ASP A 19 13.93 -26.45 5.71
C ASP A 19 12.87 -26.99 4.72
N PRO A 20 11.95 -27.88 5.15
CA PRO A 20 10.98 -28.50 4.25
C PRO A 20 10.09 -27.46 3.54
N THR A 21 9.92 -26.27 4.13
CA THR A 21 9.20 -25.17 3.47
C THR A 21 9.91 -24.64 2.22
N GLN A 22 11.23 -24.81 2.11
CA GLN A 22 12.02 -24.39 0.94
C GLN A 22 11.94 -25.38 -0.22
N GLN A 23 11.59 -26.64 0.04
CA GLN A 23 11.40 -27.65 -1.01
C GLN A 23 10.05 -27.45 -1.74
N GLU A 24 9.01 -27.02 -1.04
CA GLU A 24 7.67 -26.81 -1.62
C GLU A 24 7.47 -25.40 -2.22
N LEU A 25 8.02 -24.36 -1.56
CA LEU A 25 7.92 -22.96 -1.95
C LEU A 25 9.31 -22.31 -2.00
N THR A 26 10.02 -22.52 -3.11
CA THR A 26 11.30 -21.85 -3.38
C THR A 26 11.10 -20.34 -3.54
N PRO A 27 12.13 -19.51 -3.27
CA PRO A 27 12.03 -18.05 -3.44
C PRO A 27 11.60 -17.62 -4.85
N TYR A 28 12.11 -18.28 -5.89
CA TYR A 28 11.72 -17.98 -7.27
C TYR A 28 10.24 -18.30 -7.54
N ARG A 29 9.75 -19.43 -7.02
CA ARG A 29 8.34 -19.82 -7.15
C ARG A 29 7.43 -18.87 -6.35
N GLU A 30 7.84 -18.49 -5.14
CA GLU A 30 7.15 -17.49 -4.31
C GLU A 30 7.04 -16.15 -5.05
N TYR A 31 8.13 -15.68 -5.66
CA TYR A 31 8.16 -14.48 -6.50
C TYR A 31 7.17 -14.54 -7.69
N GLN A 32 7.17 -15.65 -8.44
CA GLN A 32 6.25 -15.81 -9.58
C GLN A 32 4.78 -15.78 -9.12
N ILE A 33 4.46 -16.48 -8.04
CA ILE A 33 3.11 -16.50 -7.49
C ILE A 33 2.74 -15.12 -6.91
N GLY A 34 3.66 -14.46 -6.22
CA GLY A 34 3.55 -13.08 -5.71
C GLY A 34 3.13 -12.11 -6.79
N ARG A 35 3.87 -12.11 -7.90
CA ARG A 35 3.59 -11.26 -9.05
C ARG A 35 2.21 -11.52 -9.66
N ASN A 36 1.81 -12.78 -9.81
CA ASN A 36 0.51 -13.14 -10.37
C ASN A 36 -0.63 -12.76 -9.41
N PHE A 37 -0.48 -13.08 -8.13
CA PHE A 37 -1.41 -12.71 -7.07
C PHE A 37 -1.66 -11.20 -7.04
N PHE A 38 -0.61 -10.40 -7.00
CA PHE A 38 -0.74 -8.94 -6.94
C PHE A 38 -1.42 -8.36 -8.19
N ARG A 39 -1.14 -8.91 -9.38
CA ARG A 39 -1.80 -8.50 -10.62
C ARG A 39 -3.28 -8.85 -10.63
N SER A 40 -3.66 -10.06 -10.23
CA SER A 40 -5.07 -10.45 -10.09
C SER A 40 -5.80 -9.56 -9.09
N LEU A 41 -5.11 -9.18 -8.01
CA LEU A 41 -5.63 -8.25 -7.01
C LEU A 41 -5.87 -6.86 -7.62
N LYS A 42 -4.88 -6.29 -8.33
CA LYS A 42 -4.99 -4.98 -9.02
C LYS A 42 -6.14 -4.94 -10.02
N ALA A 43 -6.40 -6.02 -10.74
CA ALA A 43 -7.49 -6.11 -11.69
C ALA A 43 -8.90 -6.23 -11.05
N SER A 44 -8.97 -6.61 -9.77
CA SER A 44 -10.23 -7.10 -9.17
C SER A 44 -10.70 -6.34 -7.92
N VAL A 45 -9.80 -5.58 -7.29
CA VAL A 45 -10.07 -4.85 -6.04
C VAL A 45 -9.78 -3.36 -6.23
N PRO A 46 -10.60 -2.44 -5.70
CA PRO A 46 -10.30 -1.02 -5.75
C PRO A 46 -9.12 -0.66 -4.83
N PHE A 47 -8.02 -0.18 -5.40
CA PHE A 47 -6.87 0.34 -4.65
C PHE A 47 -7.07 1.81 -4.27
N VAL A 48 -6.44 2.23 -3.18
CA VAL A 48 -6.25 3.65 -2.88
C VAL A 48 -5.23 4.21 -3.87
N ASN A 49 -5.65 5.20 -4.66
CA ASN A 49 -4.80 5.85 -5.68
C ASN A 49 -4.17 7.16 -5.17
N ASP A 50 -4.43 7.51 -3.91
CA ASP A 50 -3.85 8.65 -3.23
C ASP A 50 -2.34 8.48 -3.10
N LEU A 51 -1.58 9.37 -3.72
CA LEU A 51 -0.12 9.23 -3.82
C LEU A 51 0.55 9.46 -2.47
N GLU A 52 0.02 10.38 -1.67
CA GLU A 52 0.50 10.69 -0.33
C GLU A 52 0.25 9.53 0.65
N VAL A 53 -0.94 8.93 0.63
CA VAL A 53 -1.23 7.75 1.46
C VAL A 53 -0.34 6.57 1.09
N ASN A 54 -0.18 6.28 -0.20
CA ASN A 54 0.68 5.17 -0.64
C ASN A 54 2.16 5.40 -0.31
N ASP A 55 2.65 6.65 -0.42
CA ASP A 55 4.02 7.01 -0.05
C ASP A 55 4.26 6.83 1.45
N TYR A 56 3.33 7.29 2.30
CA TYR A 56 3.38 7.09 3.74
C TYR A 56 3.43 5.61 4.14
N PHE A 57 2.54 4.78 3.58
CA PHE A 57 2.56 3.33 3.85
C PHE A 57 3.85 2.67 3.39
N SER A 58 4.38 3.08 2.23
CA SER A 58 5.66 2.58 1.74
C SER A 58 6.79 2.96 2.70
N ASN A 59 6.89 4.23 3.11
CA ASN A 59 7.98 4.71 3.96
C ASN A 59 7.93 4.10 5.37
N LEU A 60 6.75 4.06 6.01
CA LEU A 60 6.59 3.44 7.32
C LEU A 60 6.88 1.94 7.27
N GLY A 61 6.32 1.24 6.28
CA GLY A 61 6.55 -0.19 6.09
C GLY A 61 8.01 -0.52 5.85
N GLN A 62 8.70 0.22 4.98
CA GLN A 62 10.14 0.01 4.71
C GLN A 62 11.00 0.31 5.94
N ARG A 63 10.68 1.38 6.70
CA ARG A 63 11.35 1.66 7.98
C ARG A 63 11.21 0.49 8.95
N LEU A 64 10.02 -0.10 9.08
CA LEU A 64 9.83 -1.26 9.96
C LEU A 64 10.56 -2.50 9.43
N ALA A 65 10.48 -2.75 8.12
CA ALA A 65 11.12 -3.89 7.47
C ALA A 65 12.65 -3.88 7.63
N SER A 66 13.29 -2.71 7.63
CA SER A 66 14.74 -2.60 7.82
C SER A 66 15.22 -2.98 9.23
N TYR A 67 14.32 -3.11 10.21
CA TYR A 67 14.60 -3.65 11.55
C TYR A 67 14.06 -5.07 11.76
N SER A 68 13.54 -5.70 10.70
CA SER A 68 13.09 -7.10 10.76
C SER A 68 14.27 -8.07 10.70
N SER A 69 14.00 -9.37 10.84
CA SER A 69 15.02 -10.42 10.65
C SER A 69 15.45 -10.62 9.20
N GLN A 70 14.77 -9.99 8.23
CA GLN A 70 15.11 -10.04 6.80
C GLN A 70 15.12 -8.63 6.17
N PRO A 71 16.06 -7.75 6.57
CA PRO A 71 16.09 -6.37 6.11
C PRO A 71 16.35 -6.22 4.61
N ASP A 72 16.96 -7.22 3.97
CA ASP A 72 17.25 -7.24 2.54
C ASP A 72 16.09 -7.78 1.69
N LYS A 73 15.03 -8.31 2.31
CA LYS A 73 13.85 -8.79 1.58
C LYS A 73 13.09 -7.59 1.02
N THR A 74 12.63 -7.70 -0.23
CA THR A 74 11.78 -6.67 -0.82
C THR A 74 10.36 -6.82 -0.29
N PHE A 75 9.88 -5.81 0.44
CA PHE A 75 8.48 -5.73 0.90
C PHE A 75 7.66 -4.80 0.00
N HIS A 76 6.41 -5.15 -0.23
CA HIS A 76 5.47 -4.37 -1.04
C HIS A 76 4.24 -4.00 -0.20
N PHE A 77 4.13 -2.73 0.19
CA PHE A 77 3.01 -2.22 0.99
C PHE A 77 1.98 -1.52 0.11
N PHE A 78 0.71 -1.82 0.28
CA PHE A 78 -0.37 -1.17 -0.48
C PHE A 78 -1.68 -1.10 0.31
N VAL A 79 -2.56 -0.17 -0.08
CA VAL A 79 -3.85 0.05 0.57
C VAL A 79 -4.99 -0.21 -0.40
N ILE A 80 -6.00 -0.96 0.06
CA ILE A 80 -7.23 -1.25 -0.69
C ILE A 80 -8.46 -0.62 -0.03
N LYS A 81 -9.40 -0.16 -0.86
CA LYS A 81 -10.61 0.57 -0.48
C LYS A 81 -11.68 -0.37 0.07
N VAL A 82 -11.40 -0.94 1.23
CA VAL A 82 -12.30 -1.84 1.95
C VAL A 82 -12.60 -1.23 3.32
N PRO A 83 -13.88 -1.05 3.70
CA PRO A 83 -14.26 -0.42 4.96
C PRO A 83 -14.10 -1.34 6.17
N SER A 84 -13.91 -2.66 5.98
CA SER A 84 -13.58 -3.57 7.07
C SER A 84 -12.19 -3.26 7.65
N ILE A 85 -12.01 -3.55 8.93
CA ILE A 85 -10.69 -3.48 9.56
C ILE A 85 -9.98 -4.79 9.25
N ASN A 86 -8.94 -4.72 8.40
CA ASN A 86 -8.06 -5.85 8.09
C ASN A 86 -6.69 -5.41 7.57
N ALA A 87 -5.74 -6.32 7.68
CA ALA A 87 -4.46 -6.34 6.98
C ALA A 87 -4.12 -7.80 6.65
N PHE A 88 -3.26 -8.02 5.66
CA PHE A 88 -2.81 -9.36 5.31
C PHE A 88 -1.43 -9.33 4.66
N ALA A 89 -0.70 -10.43 4.81
CA ALA A 89 0.52 -10.72 4.05
C ALA A 89 0.24 -11.77 2.96
N GLY A 90 0.40 -11.37 1.71
CA GLY A 90 0.39 -12.25 0.55
C GLY A 90 1.76 -12.87 0.24
N PRO A 91 1.84 -13.67 -0.84
CA PRO A 91 3.10 -14.22 -1.34
C PRO A 91 4.12 -13.11 -1.60
N ASP A 92 5.42 -13.41 -1.48
CA ASP A 92 6.51 -12.50 -1.85
C ASP A 92 6.43 -11.13 -1.14
N ALA A 93 5.96 -11.14 0.12
CA ALA A 93 5.85 -9.94 0.96
C ALA A 93 4.96 -8.81 0.39
N TYR A 94 3.94 -9.16 -0.39
CA TYR A 94 2.85 -8.25 -0.73
C TYR A 94 1.90 -8.06 0.46
N ILE A 95 2.09 -6.99 1.22
CA ILE A 95 1.31 -6.69 2.43
C ILE A 95 0.24 -5.63 2.12
N GLY A 96 -1.02 -6.02 2.29
CA GLY A 96 -2.19 -5.19 2.01
C GLY A 96 -2.88 -4.70 3.27
N PHE A 97 -3.36 -3.45 3.24
CA PHE A 97 -4.11 -2.83 4.33
C PHE A 97 -5.47 -2.34 3.87
N HIS A 98 -6.50 -2.59 4.66
CA HIS A 98 -7.83 -2.07 4.39
C HIS A 98 -7.95 -0.63 4.89
N THR A 99 -8.62 0.23 4.14
CA THR A 99 -8.90 1.61 4.58
C THR A 99 -9.62 1.70 5.93
N GLY A 100 -10.45 0.71 6.28
CA GLY A 100 -11.10 0.64 7.59
C GLY A 100 -10.11 0.57 8.75
N LEU A 101 -8.97 -0.11 8.57
CA LEU A 101 -7.91 -0.19 9.57
C LEU A 101 -7.28 1.18 9.83
N ILE A 102 -6.96 1.92 8.78
CA ILE A 102 -6.35 3.25 8.85
C ILE A 102 -7.25 4.23 9.60
N ILE A 103 -8.55 4.19 9.30
CA ILE A 103 -9.55 5.05 9.94
C ILE A 103 -9.72 4.68 11.43
N ALA A 104 -9.65 3.37 11.75
CA ALA A 104 -9.83 2.86 13.10
C ALA A 104 -8.63 3.12 14.02
N ALA A 105 -7.39 3.05 13.50
CA ALA A 105 -6.18 3.32 14.26
C ALA A 105 -6.20 4.73 14.87
N LYS A 106 -5.85 4.84 16.15
CA LYS A 106 -5.91 6.11 16.90
C LYS A 106 -4.66 6.97 16.72
N ASN A 107 -3.52 6.34 16.47
CA ASN A 107 -2.21 6.97 16.29
C ASN A 107 -1.31 6.11 15.37
N GLU A 108 -0.17 6.67 14.95
CA GLU A 108 0.78 5.97 14.09
C GLU A 108 1.27 4.64 14.70
N SER A 109 1.52 4.59 16.01
CA SER A 109 2.03 3.38 16.67
C SER A 109 1.06 2.22 16.62
N GLU A 110 -0.26 2.47 16.68
CA GLU A 110 -1.27 1.42 16.48
C GLU A 110 -1.20 0.84 15.06
N LEU A 111 -1.11 1.70 14.03
CA LEU A 111 -0.95 1.24 12.64
C LEU A 111 0.37 0.50 12.45
N ALA A 112 1.48 1.07 12.94
CA ALA A 112 2.80 0.48 12.87
C ALA A 112 2.82 -0.88 13.57
N GLY A 113 2.08 -1.04 14.66
CA GLY A 113 1.92 -2.31 15.37
C GLY A 113 1.37 -3.41 14.46
N VAL A 114 0.33 -3.11 13.69
CA VAL A 114 -0.21 -4.04 12.69
C VAL A 114 0.81 -4.28 11.57
N MET A 115 1.46 -3.24 11.05
CA MET A 115 2.45 -3.40 9.98
C MET A 115 3.62 -4.30 10.42
N ALA A 116 4.13 -4.12 11.65
CA ALA A 116 5.19 -4.93 12.23
C ALA A 116 4.75 -6.38 12.47
N HIS A 117 3.48 -6.59 12.83
CA HIS A 117 2.85 -7.91 12.92
C HIS A 117 2.86 -8.64 11.58
N GLU A 118 2.39 -8.00 10.51
CA GLU A 118 2.38 -8.58 9.16
C GLU A 118 3.80 -8.85 8.62
N ILE A 119 4.74 -7.93 8.86
CA ILE A 119 6.16 -8.15 8.55
C ILE A 119 6.69 -9.38 9.30
N SER A 120 6.27 -9.59 10.55
CA SER A 120 6.66 -10.76 11.33
C SER A 120 6.08 -12.06 10.74
N HIS A 121 4.84 -12.06 10.25
CA HIS A 121 4.30 -13.23 9.53
C HIS A 121 5.12 -13.60 8.29
N VAL A 122 5.54 -12.60 7.51
CA VAL A 122 6.37 -12.81 6.31
C VAL A 122 7.74 -13.34 6.69
N THR A 123 8.42 -12.69 7.64
CA THR A 123 9.80 -13.03 8.01
C THR A 123 9.92 -14.37 8.72
N GLN A 124 8.88 -14.77 9.46
CA GLN A 124 8.81 -16.10 10.06
C GLN A 124 8.24 -17.17 9.12
N ARG A 125 7.96 -16.83 7.86
CA ARG A 125 7.43 -17.74 6.83
C ARG A 125 6.17 -18.49 7.30
N HIS A 126 5.32 -17.85 8.11
CA HIS A 126 4.13 -18.50 8.69
C HIS A 126 3.19 -19.07 7.62
N LEU A 127 3.08 -18.39 6.48
CA LEU A 127 2.27 -18.87 5.36
C LEU A 127 2.86 -20.14 4.74
N ALA A 128 4.17 -20.18 4.50
CA ALA A 128 4.84 -21.38 3.99
C ALA A 128 4.73 -22.56 4.97
N ARG A 129 4.86 -22.32 6.27
CA ARG A 129 4.66 -23.35 7.30
C ARG A 129 3.22 -23.90 7.28
N ALA A 130 2.22 -23.03 7.18
CA ALA A 130 0.81 -23.44 7.08
C ALA A 130 0.52 -24.25 5.80
N MET A 131 1.20 -23.95 4.69
CA MET A 131 1.09 -24.72 3.45
C MET A 131 1.59 -26.15 3.65
N THR A 132 2.79 -26.30 4.21
CA THR A 132 3.41 -27.61 4.48
C THR A 132 2.57 -28.42 5.47
N GLU A 133 2.05 -27.81 6.54
CA GLU A 133 1.18 -28.48 7.51
C GLU A 133 -0.15 -28.95 6.91
N SER A 134 -0.75 -28.16 6.00
CA SER A 134 -2.03 -28.50 5.38
C SER A 134 -1.91 -29.38 4.14
N SER A 135 -0.68 -29.64 3.65
CA SER A 135 -0.42 -30.29 2.35
C SER A 135 -1.16 -29.61 1.18
N THR A 136 -1.43 -28.31 1.31
CA THR A 136 -2.14 -27.53 0.27
C THR A 136 -1.12 -27.03 -0.75
N SER A 137 -1.42 -27.17 -2.04
CA SER A 137 -0.53 -26.63 -3.07
C SER A 137 -0.42 -25.10 -2.94
N PRO A 138 0.76 -24.51 -3.21
CA PRO A 138 0.93 -23.06 -3.16
C PRO A 138 -0.15 -22.29 -3.93
N ALA A 139 -0.39 -22.68 -5.18
CA ALA A 139 -1.38 -22.03 -6.03
C ALA A 139 -2.80 -22.05 -5.41
N ALA A 140 -3.20 -23.17 -4.81
CA ALA A 140 -4.52 -23.29 -4.17
C ALA A 140 -4.65 -22.38 -2.95
N MET A 141 -3.62 -22.31 -2.09
CA MET A 141 -3.66 -21.44 -0.91
C MET A 141 -3.69 -19.95 -1.31
N PHE A 142 -2.89 -19.54 -2.30
CA PHE A 142 -2.91 -18.14 -2.74
C PHE A 142 -4.21 -17.76 -3.45
N ALA A 143 -4.83 -18.69 -4.19
CA ALA A 143 -6.15 -18.49 -4.77
C ALA A 143 -7.23 -18.33 -3.68
N SER A 144 -7.14 -19.05 -2.55
CA SER A 144 -8.08 -18.90 -1.44
C SER A 144 -7.94 -17.56 -0.73
N ILE A 145 -6.71 -17.08 -0.50
CA ILE A 145 -6.44 -15.72 0.02
C ILE A 145 -7.07 -14.67 -0.91
N LEU A 146 -6.79 -14.75 -2.21
CA LEU A 146 -7.33 -13.82 -3.20
C LEU A 146 -8.86 -13.79 -3.16
N ALA A 147 -9.50 -14.97 -3.16
CA ALA A 147 -10.95 -15.07 -3.09
C ALA A 147 -11.54 -14.44 -1.82
N GLY A 148 -10.88 -14.62 -0.66
CA GLY A 148 -11.27 -13.97 0.60
C GLY A 148 -11.29 -12.45 0.49
N ILE A 149 -10.22 -11.86 -0.07
CA ILE A 149 -10.12 -10.41 -0.28
C ILE A 149 -11.21 -9.91 -1.25
N LEU A 150 -11.48 -10.66 -2.32
CA LEU A 150 -12.53 -10.29 -3.30
C LEU A 150 -13.92 -10.27 -2.69
N VAL A 151 -14.23 -11.22 -1.81
CA VAL A 151 -15.49 -11.26 -1.08
C VAL A 151 -15.62 -10.03 -0.19
N ALA A 152 -14.58 -9.71 0.57
CA ALA A 152 -14.55 -8.53 1.44
C ALA A 152 -14.71 -7.22 0.68
N ALA A 153 -14.08 -7.10 -0.50
CA ALA A 153 -14.14 -5.91 -1.34
C ALA A 153 -15.52 -5.68 -1.98
N LYS A 154 -16.20 -6.74 -2.43
CA LYS A 154 -17.49 -6.62 -3.16
C LYS A 154 -18.69 -6.46 -2.24
N ASN A 155 -18.69 -7.10 -1.08
CA ASN A 155 -19.80 -7.06 -0.15
C ASN A 155 -19.31 -7.04 1.31
N PRO A 156 -19.11 -5.84 1.90
CA PRO A 156 -18.75 -5.69 3.31
C PRO A 156 -19.74 -6.42 4.25
N GLU A 157 -21.01 -6.54 3.85
CA GLU A 157 -22.05 -7.23 4.59
C GLU A 157 -22.21 -8.72 4.24
N ALA A 158 -21.88 -9.16 3.02
CA ALA A 158 -22.07 -10.56 2.59
C ALA A 158 -20.96 -11.51 3.06
N GLY A 159 -19.84 -11.00 3.57
CA GLY A 159 -18.88 -11.79 4.33
C GLY A 159 -19.50 -12.49 5.55
N ALA A 160 -20.72 -12.12 5.96
CA ALA A 160 -21.54 -12.83 6.96
C ALA A 160 -22.56 -13.82 6.34
N ALA A 161 -23.10 -13.55 5.15
CA ALA A 161 -24.13 -14.39 4.50
C ALA A 161 -23.53 -15.61 3.77
N LEU A 162 -22.33 -15.46 3.18
CA LEU A 162 -21.60 -16.58 2.55
C LEU A 162 -21.14 -17.64 3.55
N ILE A 163 -21.13 -17.32 4.85
CA ILE A 163 -20.73 -18.23 5.95
C ILE A 163 -21.70 -19.40 6.12
N MET A 164 -22.96 -19.26 5.72
CA MET A 164 -23.90 -20.40 5.76
C MET A 164 -23.52 -21.48 4.72
N GLY A 165 -22.67 -21.17 3.75
CA GLY A 165 -22.10 -22.15 2.82
C GLY A 165 -20.77 -22.71 3.36
N GLY A 166 -20.72 -24.03 3.62
CA GLY A 166 -19.53 -24.71 4.16
C GLY A 166 -18.23 -24.52 3.35
N GLN A 167 -18.31 -24.12 2.08
CA GLN A 167 -17.13 -23.80 1.25
C GLN A 167 -16.35 -22.57 1.74
N ALA A 168 -17.02 -21.51 2.20
CA ALA A 168 -16.33 -20.30 2.66
C ALA A 168 -15.63 -20.50 4.02
N VAL A 169 -16.22 -21.33 4.89
CA VAL A 169 -15.62 -21.72 6.19
C VAL A 169 -14.34 -22.54 5.96
N ALA A 170 -14.36 -23.47 4.99
CA ALA A 170 -13.19 -24.26 4.63
C ALA A 170 -12.05 -23.43 4.03
N MET A 171 -12.37 -22.43 3.19
CA MET A 171 -11.37 -21.50 2.66
C MET A 171 -10.78 -20.60 3.75
N GLN A 172 -11.60 -20.11 4.68
CA GLN A 172 -11.14 -19.29 5.80
C GLN A 172 -10.25 -20.09 6.75
N SER A 173 -10.57 -21.35 7.05
CA SER A 173 -9.75 -22.17 7.95
C SER A 173 -8.34 -22.47 7.41
N GLN A 174 -8.14 -22.40 6.09
CA GLN A 174 -6.85 -22.62 5.44
C GLN A 174 -5.88 -21.45 5.60
N ILE A 175 -6.38 -20.24 5.90
CA ILE A 175 -5.58 -19.01 6.02
C ILE A 175 -5.47 -18.49 7.46
N ASN A 176 -6.07 -19.20 8.42
CA ASN A 176 -6.01 -18.83 9.83
C ASN A 176 -4.65 -19.24 10.40
N PHE A 177 -3.92 -18.29 10.94
CA PHE A 177 -2.68 -18.59 11.64
C PHE A 177 -2.96 -19.28 12.98
N THR A 178 -2.09 -20.22 13.34
CA THR A 178 -2.17 -20.89 14.64
C THR A 178 -1.95 -19.88 15.76
N ARG A 179 -2.44 -20.18 16.97
CA ARG A 179 -2.13 -19.34 18.15
C ARG A 179 -0.63 -19.16 18.36
N ALA A 180 0.17 -20.20 18.08
CA ALA A 180 1.62 -20.12 18.20
C ALA A 180 2.22 -19.11 17.21
N ASN A 181 1.76 -19.10 15.97
CA ASN A 181 2.18 -18.13 14.95
C ASN A 181 1.83 -16.70 15.38
N GLU A 182 0.65 -16.48 15.94
CA GLU A 182 0.23 -15.16 16.43
C GLU A 182 1.10 -14.67 17.59
N HIS A 183 1.38 -15.50 18.60
CA HIS A 183 2.29 -15.15 19.70
C HIS A 183 3.72 -14.89 19.23
N GLU A 184 4.19 -15.64 18.22
CA GLU A 184 5.50 -15.42 17.60
C GLU A 184 5.55 -14.06 16.88
N ALA A 185 4.52 -13.75 16.07
CA ALA A 185 4.40 -12.50 15.34
C ALA A 185 4.29 -11.28 16.28
N ASP A 186 3.47 -11.35 17.33
CA ASP A 186 3.34 -10.29 18.35
C ASP A 186 4.71 -9.98 19.00
N ARG A 187 5.42 -11.03 19.42
CA ARG A 187 6.71 -10.89 20.10
C ARG A 187 7.78 -10.26 19.20
N ILE A 188 7.84 -10.66 17.94
CA ILE A 188 8.80 -10.12 16.97
C ILE A 188 8.40 -8.71 16.57
N GLY A 189 7.13 -8.47 16.30
CA GLY A 189 6.62 -7.14 15.94
C GLY A 189 6.86 -6.11 17.03
N ILE A 190 6.68 -6.44 18.30
CA ILE A 190 7.04 -5.55 19.44
C ILE A 190 8.53 -5.18 19.43
N ARG A 191 9.41 -6.14 19.10
CA ARG A 191 10.85 -5.86 18.97
C ARG A 191 11.12 -4.93 17.79
N VAL A 192 10.53 -5.21 16.63
CA VAL A 192 10.66 -4.39 15.42
C VAL A 192 10.22 -2.95 15.68
N LEU A 193 9.10 -2.74 16.38
CA LEU A 193 8.63 -1.40 16.75
C LEU A 193 9.65 -0.66 17.62
N ARG A 194 10.15 -1.32 18.67
CA ARG A 194 11.14 -0.76 19.58
C ARG A 194 12.42 -0.36 18.83
N ASP A 195 12.93 -1.27 18.02
CA ASP A 195 14.19 -1.07 17.28
C ASP A 195 14.02 0.00 16.20
N ALA A 196 12.83 0.12 15.62
CA ALA A 196 12.47 1.21 14.72
C ALA A 196 12.24 2.56 15.42
N GLY A 197 12.26 2.62 16.76
CA GLY A 197 12.02 3.82 17.55
C GLY A 197 10.56 4.29 17.54
N ILE A 198 9.62 3.36 17.44
CA ILE A 198 8.17 3.58 17.49
C ILE A 198 7.63 2.92 18.75
N ASN A 199 6.66 3.55 19.43
CA ASN A 199 6.17 3.03 20.70
C ASN A 199 5.45 1.66 20.52
N PRO A 200 5.99 0.56 21.09
CA PRO A 200 5.39 -0.76 20.97
C PRO A 200 4.05 -0.92 21.71
N GLU A 201 3.68 0.01 22.62
CA GLU A 201 2.33 0.03 23.22
C GLU A 201 1.23 0.15 22.16
N GLY A 202 1.55 0.71 20.99
CA GLY A 202 0.63 0.78 19.86
C GLY A 202 0.07 -0.59 19.44
N MET A 203 0.86 -1.67 19.49
CA MET A 203 0.35 -3.00 19.16
C MET A 203 -0.76 -3.44 20.12
N ALA A 204 -0.53 -3.30 21.43
CA ALA A 204 -1.55 -3.62 22.43
C ALA A 204 -2.76 -2.67 22.34
N GLY A 205 -2.52 -1.38 22.08
CA GLY A 205 -3.56 -0.37 21.88
C GLY A 205 -4.46 -0.69 20.69
N PHE A 206 -3.90 -1.20 19.58
CA PHE A 206 -4.69 -1.59 18.42
C PHE A 206 -5.57 -2.81 18.71
N PHE A 207 -5.07 -3.81 19.45
CA PHE A 207 -5.90 -4.93 19.90
C PHE A 207 -7.08 -4.48 20.76
N GLU A 208 -6.88 -3.49 21.63
CA GLU A 208 -7.98 -2.88 22.38
C GLU A 208 -8.94 -2.10 21.47
N THR A 209 -8.43 -1.39 20.47
CA THR A 209 -9.23 -0.73 19.44
C THR A 209 -10.11 -1.74 18.70
N LEU A 210 -9.59 -2.91 18.32
CA LEU A 210 -10.36 -3.99 17.71
C LEU A 210 -11.48 -4.49 18.65
N LEU A 211 -11.16 -4.76 19.92
CA LEU A 211 -12.13 -5.23 20.90
C LEU A 211 -13.26 -4.21 21.15
N GLN A 212 -12.92 -2.92 21.22
CA GLN A 212 -13.90 -1.84 21.39
C GLN A 212 -14.84 -1.74 20.17
N GLN A 213 -14.27 -1.86 18.97
CA GLN A 213 -15.04 -1.82 17.72
C GLN A 213 -15.92 -3.08 17.56
N SER A 214 -15.49 -4.24 18.06
CA SER A 214 -16.27 -5.49 17.98
C SER A 214 -17.47 -5.46 18.91
N GLN A 215 -17.32 -4.85 20.09
CA GLN A 215 -18.41 -4.67 21.07
C GLN A 215 -19.46 -3.67 20.58
N ARG A 216 -19.05 -2.54 19.97
CA ARG A 216 -19.98 -1.52 19.46
C ARG A 216 -20.88 -2.01 18.33
N ASN A 217 -20.37 -2.92 17.50
CA ASN A 217 -21.11 -3.46 16.36
C ASN A 217 -21.76 -4.82 16.65
N ASN A 218 -21.73 -5.27 17.92
CA ASN A 218 -22.39 -6.47 18.43
C ASN A 218 -22.06 -7.78 17.72
N VAL A 219 -20.91 -7.88 17.03
CA VAL A 219 -20.54 -9.11 16.33
C VAL A 219 -19.02 -9.32 16.30
N LEU A 220 -18.50 -9.98 17.33
CA LEU A 220 -17.12 -10.50 17.39
C LEU A 220 -16.79 -11.39 16.16
N ALA A 221 -17.78 -12.10 15.61
CA ALA A 221 -17.63 -12.96 14.43
C ALA A 221 -17.55 -12.21 13.08
N ARG A 222 -17.73 -10.87 13.02
CA ARG A 222 -17.81 -10.09 11.76
C ARG A 222 -16.56 -9.28 11.44
N MET A 223 -15.54 -9.27 12.31
CA MET A 223 -14.28 -8.61 11.99
C MET A 223 -13.38 -9.55 11.19
N GLU A 224 -13.06 -9.14 9.97
CA GLU A 224 -12.22 -9.90 9.05
C GLU A 224 -10.82 -10.15 9.64
N TYR A 225 -10.21 -9.12 10.26
CA TYR A 225 -8.92 -9.26 10.95
C TYR A 225 -8.93 -10.32 12.04
N LEU A 226 -10.00 -10.42 12.83
CA LEU A 226 -10.09 -11.42 13.90
C LEU A 226 -10.34 -12.84 13.39
N ARG A 227 -10.69 -13.00 12.11
CA ARG A 227 -10.81 -14.31 11.48
C ARG A 227 -9.44 -14.84 11.10
N THR A 228 -8.60 -14.01 10.48
CA THR A 228 -7.23 -14.39 10.08
C THR A 228 -6.26 -14.37 11.26
N HIS A 229 -6.47 -13.47 12.22
CA HIS A 229 -5.67 -13.26 13.43
C HIS A 229 -6.52 -13.36 14.70
N PRO A 230 -6.75 -14.57 15.25
CA PRO A 230 -7.55 -14.75 16.45
C PRO A 230 -6.99 -13.94 17.64
N LEU A 231 -7.75 -12.95 18.11
CA LEU A 231 -7.39 -12.14 19.27
C LEU A 231 -7.95 -12.76 20.55
N SER A 232 -7.14 -12.74 21.61
CA SER A 232 -7.53 -13.14 22.95
C SER A 232 -7.09 -12.09 23.98
N THR A 233 -7.74 -12.07 25.14
CA THR A 233 -7.28 -11.27 26.28
C THR A 233 -5.86 -11.66 26.72
N THR A 234 -5.45 -12.92 26.48
CA THR A 234 -4.08 -13.39 26.76
C THR A 234 -3.05 -12.72 25.87
N ARG A 235 -3.32 -12.52 24.57
CA ARG A 235 -2.42 -11.80 23.67
C ARG A 235 -2.26 -10.33 24.06
N ILE A 236 -3.36 -9.66 24.43
CA ILE A 236 -3.31 -8.27 24.92
C ILE A 236 -2.45 -8.18 26.19
N ALA A 237 -2.66 -9.09 27.14
CA ALA A 237 -1.89 -9.13 28.38
C ALA A 237 -0.40 -9.41 28.12
N GLU A 238 -0.09 -10.36 27.22
CA GLU A 238 1.30 -10.67 26.87
C GLU A 238 1.97 -9.51 26.14
N ALA A 239 1.31 -8.88 25.17
CA ALA A 239 1.83 -7.72 24.47
C ALA A 239 2.18 -6.60 25.47
N LYS A 240 1.28 -6.31 26.42
CA LYS A 240 1.52 -5.33 27.49
C LYS A 240 2.69 -5.72 28.41
N ASN A 241 2.80 -7.00 28.78
CA ASN A 241 3.89 -7.48 29.64
C ASN A 241 5.27 -7.39 28.96
N ARG A 242 5.33 -7.29 27.63
CA ARG A 242 6.57 -7.14 26.85
C ARG A 242 7.02 -5.69 26.68
N ILE A 243 6.20 -4.72 27.08
CA ILE A 243 6.52 -3.29 27.01
C ILE A 243 7.41 -2.92 28.19
N ALA A 244 8.61 -2.42 27.90
CA ALA A 244 9.49 -1.88 28.92
C ALA A 244 9.05 -0.46 29.33
N PRO A 245 9.29 -0.01 30.57
CA PRO A 245 8.96 1.36 30.96
C PRO A 245 9.58 2.44 30.06
N THR A 246 10.78 2.19 29.51
CA THR A 246 11.47 3.08 28.57
C THR A 246 10.77 3.20 27.22
N ASP A 247 10.05 2.16 26.79
CA ASP A 247 9.33 2.13 25.53
C ASP A 247 8.23 3.20 25.49
N ARG A 248 7.68 3.59 26.65
CA ARG A 248 6.64 4.61 26.79
C ARG A 248 7.07 6.02 26.39
N ASN A 249 8.39 6.26 26.35
CA ASN A 249 8.94 7.54 25.94
C ASN A 249 9.08 7.66 24.42
N LEU A 250 8.91 6.57 23.67
CA LEU A 250 8.96 6.59 22.22
C LEU A 250 7.74 7.32 21.64
N PRO A 251 7.87 7.96 20.46
CA PRO A 251 6.76 8.62 19.79
C PRO A 251 5.60 7.66 19.54
N ASN A 252 4.39 8.10 19.91
CA ASN A 252 3.15 7.37 19.67
C ASN A 252 2.50 7.71 18.33
N ASP A 253 2.73 8.92 17.82
CA ASP A 253 1.97 9.48 16.70
C ASP A 253 2.84 10.40 15.84
N SER A 254 2.39 10.63 14.60
CA SER A 254 3.04 11.53 13.65
C SER A 254 2.02 12.39 12.91
N LEU A 255 2.49 13.55 12.41
CA LEU A 255 1.65 14.38 11.55
C LEU A 255 1.33 13.65 10.24
N ASP A 256 2.29 12.91 9.67
CA ASP A 256 2.10 12.12 8.45
C ASP A 256 0.94 11.14 8.57
N PHE A 257 0.88 10.37 9.67
CA PHE A 257 -0.22 9.45 9.95
C PHE A 257 -1.56 10.18 10.01
N GLN A 258 -1.65 11.28 10.76
CA GLN A 258 -2.92 12.01 10.93
C GLN A 258 -3.41 12.64 9.61
N LEU A 259 -2.49 13.09 8.75
CA LEU A 259 -2.82 13.58 7.41
C LEU A 259 -3.22 12.41 6.48
N ALA A 260 -2.54 11.27 6.54
CA ALA A 260 -2.86 10.09 5.74
C ALA A 260 -4.25 9.56 6.11
N ARG A 261 -4.53 9.44 7.42
CA ARG A 261 -5.84 9.07 7.95
C ARG A 261 -6.93 10.07 7.54
N SER A 262 -6.64 11.37 7.50
CA SER A 262 -7.57 12.39 7.00
C SER A 262 -7.89 12.21 5.52
N ARG A 263 -6.88 11.96 4.70
CA ARG A 263 -7.04 11.67 3.26
C ARG A 263 -7.90 10.42 3.06
N THR A 264 -7.58 9.32 3.75
CA THR A 264 -8.35 8.07 3.68
C THR A 264 -9.80 8.26 4.14
N LEU A 265 -10.04 9.02 5.22
CA LEU A 265 -11.39 9.29 5.72
C LEU A 265 -12.25 10.04 4.69
N VAL A 266 -11.69 11.06 4.04
CA VAL A 266 -12.40 11.83 3.01
C VAL A 266 -12.66 10.96 1.78
N GLU A 267 -11.67 10.21 1.32
CA GLU A 267 -11.80 9.31 0.16
C GLU A 267 -12.85 8.21 0.38
N MET A 268 -12.97 7.70 1.62
CA MET A 268 -13.96 6.69 1.98
C MET A 268 -15.33 7.26 2.36
N SER A 269 -15.49 8.58 2.41
CA SER A 269 -16.75 9.22 2.79
C SER A 269 -17.79 9.10 1.69
N LYS A 270 -18.83 8.31 1.93
CA LYS A 270 -20.00 8.20 1.01
C LYS A 270 -20.84 9.49 0.94
N ASN A 271 -20.69 10.39 1.92
CA ASN A 271 -21.42 11.66 1.98
C ASN A 271 -20.50 12.79 2.46
N PRO A 272 -19.73 13.41 1.55
CA PRO A 272 -18.86 14.53 1.88
C PRO A 272 -19.60 15.71 2.52
N ALA A 273 -20.83 16.01 2.12
CA ALA A 273 -21.63 17.10 2.69
C ALA A 273 -21.92 16.89 4.19
N ARG A 274 -22.22 15.65 4.61
CA ARG A 274 -22.40 15.31 6.02
C ARG A 274 -21.09 15.47 6.80
N LEU A 275 -19.97 15.04 6.24
CA LEU A 275 -18.64 15.19 6.85
C LEU A 275 -18.29 16.67 7.04
N ILE A 276 -18.51 17.50 6.00
CA ILE A 276 -18.35 18.95 6.06
C ILE A 276 -19.19 19.53 7.19
N LYS A 277 -20.50 19.25 7.22
CA LYS A 277 -21.40 19.77 8.25
C LYS A 277 -20.97 19.37 9.66
N GLN A 278 -20.51 18.13 9.84
CA GLN A 278 -20.01 17.64 11.14
C GLN A 278 -18.78 18.40 11.59
N ILE A 279 -17.79 18.61 10.70
CA ILE A 279 -16.56 19.34 11.05
C ILE A 279 -16.85 20.84 11.22
N GLU A 280 -17.75 21.41 10.42
CA GLU A 280 -18.16 22.81 10.54
C GLU A 280 -18.86 23.08 11.87
N GLY A 281 -19.64 22.12 12.38
CA GLY A 281 -20.30 22.21 13.68
C GLY A 281 -19.37 22.11 14.89
N LEU A 282 -18.09 21.77 14.71
CA LEU A 282 -17.11 21.74 15.80
C LEU A 282 -16.82 23.16 16.32
N ASN A 283 -16.72 23.30 17.64
CA ASN A 283 -16.39 24.58 18.27
C ASN A 283 -14.92 24.97 18.01
N LYS A 284 -14.55 26.24 18.27
CA LYS A 284 -13.19 26.75 18.02
C LYS A 284 -12.08 25.97 18.75
N LYS A 285 -12.36 25.42 19.94
CA LYS A 285 -11.39 24.64 20.72
C LYS A 285 -11.18 23.23 20.15
N GLN A 286 -12.18 22.69 19.45
CA GLN A 286 -12.12 21.38 18.80
C GLN A 286 -11.47 21.44 17.42
N ARG A 287 -11.49 22.60 16.75
CA ARG A 287 -10.83 22.77 15.46
C ARG A 287 -9.33 22.94 15.63
N ASN A 288 -8.57 21.99 15.10
CA ASN A 288 -7.11 21.98 15.03
C ASN A 288 -6.62 21.84 13.57
N LEU A 289 -5.30 21.73 13.39
CA LEU A 289 -4.68 21.57 12.06
C LEU A 289 -5.29 20.38 11.29
N ILE A 290 -5.42 19.22 11.93
CA ILE A 290 -5.93 17.99 11.31
C ILE A 290 -7.38 18.18 10.86
N THR A 291 -8.28 18.59 11.75
CA THR A 291 -9.71 18.81 11.39
C THR A 291 -9.90 19.85 10.28
N ASN A 292 -9.10 20.92 10.26
CA ASN A 292 -9.14 21.92 9.20
C ASN A 292 -8.58 21.38 7.88
N TYR A 293 -7.56 20.53 7.93
CA TYR A 293 -7.04 19.83 6.76
C TYR A 293 -8.09 18.86 6.19
N THR A 294 -8.70 18.02 7.04
CA THR A 294 -9.80 17.12 6.66
C THR A 294 -10.97 17.89 6.03
N LEU A 295 -11.38 19.01 6.63
CA LEU A 295 -12.44 19.88 6.09
C LEU A 295 -12.09 20.41 4.70
N SER A 296 -10.84 20.84 4.51
CA SER A 296 -10.38 21.39 3.24
C SER A 296 -10.37 20.32 2.14
N LEU A 297 -9.91 19.12 2.44
CA LEU A 297 -10.00 17.98 1.52
C LEU A 297 -11.45 17.64 1.18
N ALA A 298 -12.35 17.66 2.18
CA ALA A 298 -13.77 17.42 1.96
C ALA A 298 -14.40 18.48 1.05
N TYR A 299 -14.07 19.77 1.23
CA TYR A 299 -14.48 20.83 0.31
C TYR A 299 -13.99 20.60 -1.11
N ILE A 300 -12.71 20.23 -1.31
CA ILE A 300 -12.15 19.95 -2.64
C ILE A 300 -12.89 18.78 -3.29
N SER A 301 -13.13 17.69 -2.56
CA SER A 301 -13.86 16.51 -3.04
C SER A 301 -15.33 16.75 -3.39
N HIS A 302 -15.89 17.88 -2.95
CA HIS A 302 -17.30 18.23 -3.13
C HIS A 302 -17.47 19.55 -3.89
N ASP A 303 -16.58 19.82 -4.85
CA ASP A 303 -16.61 20.98 -5.76
C ASP A 303 -16.72 22.35 -5.06
N GLN A 304 -16.26 22.43 -3.80
CA GLN A 304 -16.24 23.65 -2.98
C GLN A 304 -14.81 24.14 -2.75
N ALA A 305 -13.94 23.96 -3.74
CA ALA A 305 -12.51 24.28 -3.65
C ALA A 305 -12.23 25.74 -3.23
N SER A 306 -13.08 26.69 -3.62
CA SER A 306 -13.01 28.09 -3.18
C SER A 306 -13.06 28.27 -1.65
N LYS A 307 -13.80 27.42 -0.93
CA LYS A 307 -13.85 27.42 0.54
C LYS A 307 -12.61 26.81 1.17
N ALA A 308 -11.95 25.86 0.49
CA ALA A 308 -10.73 25.22 0.96
C ALA A 308 -9.52 26.17 0.96
N ILE A 309 -9.40 27.02 -0.07
CA ILE A 309 -8.28 27.95 -0.26
C ILE A 309 -7.98 28.80 1.00
N PRO A 310 -8.92 29.59 1.57
CA PRO A 310 -8.61 30.41 2.74
C PRO A 310 -8.26 29.59 4.00
N VAL A 311 -8.75 28.36 4.11
CA VAL A 311 -8.40 27.46 5.22
C VAL A 311 -6.95 26.96 5.04
N LEU A 312 -6.63 26.41 3.88
CA LEU A 312 -5.30 25.87 3.56
C LEU A 312 -4.23 26.96 3.53
N SER A 313 -4.54 28.16 3.03
CA SER A 313 -3.65 29.33 3.06
C SER A 313 -3.28 29.78 4.48
N ARG A 314 -4.14 29.52 5.48
CA ARG A 314 -3.77 29.69 6.89
C ARG A 314 -2.95 28.52 7.41
N LEU A 315 -3.33 27.28 7.06
CA LEU A 315 -2.61 26.09 7.52
C LEU A 315 -1.15 26.06 7.07
N GLN A 316 -0.84 26.48 5.83
CA GLN A 316 0.54 26.51 5.34
C GLN A 316 1.45 27.49 6.11
N LYS A 317 0.87 28.49 6.80
CA LYS A 317 1.62 29.40 7.68
C LYS A 317 1.90 28.78 9.05
N ILE A 318 1.15 27.76 9.43
CA ILE A 318 1.27 27.04 10.71
C ILE A 318 2.20 25.84 10.55
N SER A 319 2.16 25.16 9.40
CA SER A 319 2.98 23.99 9.12
C SER A 319 3.51 24.03 7.68
N SER A 320 4.81 23.80 7.55
CA SER A 320 5.53 23.71 6.27
C SER A 320 5.36 22.36 5.56
N HIS A 321 4.54 21.45 6.12
CA HIS A 321 4.35 20.10 5.59
C HIS A 321 3.92 20.12 4.12
N PRO A 322 4.60 19.38 3.22
CA PRO A 322 4.35 19.46 1.77
C PRO A 322 2.92 19.09 1.40
N TRP A 323 2.26 18.20 2.15
CA TRP A 323 0.89 17.76 1.85
C TRP A 323 -0.16 18.85 2.06
N ILE A 324 0.13 19.87 2.88
CA ILE A 324 -0.75 21.04 3.04
C ILE A 324 -0.65 21.92 1.79
N GLN A 325 0.56 22.13 1.28
CA GLN A 325 0.78 22.90 0.05
C GLN A 325 0.26 22.15 -1.19
N LEU A 326 0.36 20.82 -1.23
CA LEU A 326 -0.24 19.99 -2.26
C LEU A 326 -1.77 20.05 -2.21
N ALA A 327 -2.39 20.01 -1.03
CA ALA A 327 -3.84 20.22 -0.92
C ALA A 327 -4.26 21.65 -1.34
N LEU A 328 -3.44 22.66 -1.04
CA LEU A 328 -3.68 24.04 -1.51
C LEU A 328 -3.59 24.14 -3.03
N THR A 329 -2.61 23.46 -3.62
CA THR A 329 -2.46 23.31 -5.06
C THR A 329 -3.69 22.66 -5.68
N ASP A 330 -4.15 21.53 -5.11
CA ASP A 330 -5.36 20.84 -5.55
C ASP A 330 -6.58 21.77 -5.47
N ALA A 331 -6.71 22.58 -4.40
CA ALA A 331 -7.78 23.57 -4.28
C ALA A 331 -7.73 24.65 -5.38
N TYR A 332 -6.56 25.22 -5.67
CA TYR A 332 -6.41 26.19 -6.76
C TYR A 332 -6.69 25.58 -8.13
N TYR A 333 -6.21 24.35 -8.36
CA TYR A 333 -6.44 23.61 -9.60
C TYR A 333 -7.94 23.36 -9.84
N HIS A 334 -8.66 22.85 -8.84
CA HIS A 334 -10.11 22.61 -8.92
C HIS A 334 -10.91 23.93 -9.02
N ASN A 335 -10.39 25.03 -8.49
CA ASN A 335 -10.96 26.38 -8.64
C ASN A 335 -10.54 27.07 -9.97
N GLN A 336 -10.04 26.32 -10.96
CA GLN A 336 -9.61 26.79 -12.28
C GLN A 336 -8.45 27.81 -12.27
N ASN A 337 -7.79 28.05 -11.13
CA ASN A 337 -6.61 28.89 -11.04
C ASN A 337 -5.33 28.05 -11.22
N LYS A 338 -5.13 27.58 -12.45
CA LYS A 338 -3.98 26.71 -12.81
C LYS A 338 -2.65 27.44 -12.75
N THR A 339 -2.62 28.76 -12.91
CA THR A 339 -1.40 29.57 -12.83
C THR A 339 -0.84 29.57 -11.40
N THR A 340 -1.67 29.89 -10.39
CA THR A 340 -1.21 29.82 -8.99
C THR A 340 -0.88 28.39 -8.57
N ALA A 341 -1.62 27.38 -9.04
CA ALA A 341 -1.27 25.98 -8.80
C ALA A 341 0.12 25.64 -9.38
N MET A 342 0.45 26.13 -10.58
CA MET A 342 1.76 25.95 -11.21
C MET A 342 2.87 26.58 -10.40
N GLU A 343 2.70 27.82 -9.91
CA GLU A 343 3.70 28.53 -9.10
C GLU A 343 4.02 27.79 -7.79
N ILE A 344 2.99 27.27 -7.11
CA ILE A 344 3.19 26.46 -5.89
C ILE A 344 3.95 25.18 -6.23
N LEU A 345 3.59 24.50 -7.32
CA LEU A 345 4.22 23.25 -7.74
C LEU A 345 5.66 23.43 -8.21
N GLU A 346 5.98 24.54 -8.86
CA GLU A 346 7.35 24.88 -9.25
C GLU A 346 8.25 25.02 -8.02
N ASN A 347 7.79 25.76 -7.00
CA ASN A 347 8.48 25.88 -5.72
C ASN A 347 8.61 24.54 -4.99
N LEU A 348 7.53 23.75 -4.93
CA LEU A 348 7.56 22.43 -4.31
C LEU A 348 8.52 21.47 -5.04
N ASN A 349 8.57 21.51 -6.37
CA ASN A 349 9.46 20.66 -7.14
C ASN A 349 10.94 21.06 -6.97
N ALA A 350 11.23 22.34 -6.70
CA ALA A 350 12.56 22.80 -6.35
C ALA A 350 13.00 22.30 -4.95
N LEU A 351 12.07 22.26 -3.98
CA LEU A 351 12.36 21.80 -2.62
C LEU A 351 12.35 20.27 -2.47
N TYR A 352 11.50 19.58 -3.22
CA TYR A 352 11.28 18.13 -3.15
C TYR A 352 11.40 17.51 -4.55
N PRO A 353 12.59 17.57 -5.19
CA PRO A 353 12.79 17.00 -6.50
C PRO A 353 12.51 15.48 -6.47
N HIS A 354 11.86 14.96 -7.52
CA HIS A 354 11.47 13.55 -7.67
C HIS A 354 10.42 13.03 -6.67
N TYR A 355 9.88 13.89 -5.81
CA TYR A 355 8.79 13.49 -4.92
C TYR A 355 7.51 13.28 -5.76
N LEU A 356 7.10 12.02 -5.89
CA LEU A 356 6.08 11.59 -6.83
C LEU A 356 4.77 12.39 -6.76
N PRO A 357 4.18 12.68 -5.58
CA PRO A 357 2.95 13.49 -5.48
C PRO A 357 3.07 14.89 -6.07
N VAL A 358 4.26 15.51 -6.00
CA VAL A 358 4.56 16.82 -6.61
C VAL A 358 4.74 16.66 -8.11
N SER A 359 5.58 15.74 -8.56
CA SER A 359 5.88 15.58 -9.98
C SER A 359 4.65 15.24 -10.82
N ILE A 360 3.73 14.39 -10.30
CA ILE A 360 2.49 14.05 -10.99
C ILE A 360 1.55 15.25 -11.12
N ARG A 361 1.38 16.04 -10.05
CA ARG A 361 0.54 17.25 -10.08
C ARG A 361 1.15 18.32 -10.99
N TYR A 362 2.48 18.49 -10.94
CA TYR A 362 3.18 19.44 -11.78
C TYR A 362 3.09 19.09 -13.25
N ALA A 363 3.33 17.83 -13.62
CA ALA A 363 3.15 17.36 -14.98
C ALA A 363 1.71 17.55 -15.49
N ARG A 364 0.70 17.33 -14.64
CA ARG A 364 -0.71 17.58 -14.98
C ARG A 364 -0.96 19.05 -15.30
N VAL A 365 -0.54 19.96 -14.42
CA VAL A 365 -0.72 21.40 -14.61
C VAL A 365 0.03 21.90 -15.85
N LEU A 366 1.27 21.44 -16.07
CA LEU A 366 2.05 21.77 -17.26
C LEU A 366 1.36 21.30 -18.54
N THR A 367 0.84 20.07 -18.56
CA THR A 367 0.12 19.52 -19.72
C THR A 367 -1.15 20.33 -20.04
N ASP A 368 -1.92 20.67 -19.01
CA ASP A 368 -3.13 21.49 -19.14
C ASP A 368 -2.84 22.91 -19.66
N LEU A 369 -1.70 23.48 -19.28
CA LEU A 369 -1.21 24.78 -19.73
C LEU A 369 -0.45 24.71 -21.06
N LYS A 370 -0.56 23.60 -21.80
CA LYS A 370 0.10 23.37 -23.10
C LYS A 370 1.63 23.38 -23.06
N LYS A 371 2.22 23.18 -21.88
CA LYS A 371 3.67 22.99 -21.66
C LYS A 371 4.04 21.50 -21.65
N SER A 372 3.47 20.70 -22.56
CA SER A 372 3.58 19.24 -22.57
C SER A 372 5.02 18.73 -22.66
N GLN A 373 5.91 19.42 -23.37
CA GLN A 373 7.32 19.02 -23.45
C GLN A 373 8.02 19.08 -22.08
N GLN A 374 7.70 20.07 -21.24
CA GLN A 374 8.24 20.17 -19.88
C GLN A 374 7.69 19.04 -19.00
N ALA A 375 6.40 18.73 -19.12
CA ALA A 375 5.79 17.60 -18.43
C ALA A 375 6.44 16.26 -18.82
N ILE A 376 6.70 16.03 -20.11
CA ILE A 376 7.38 14.84 -20.63
C ILE A 376 8.79 14.72 -20.04
N THR A 377 9.57 15.81 -20.00
CA THR A 377 10.92 15.80 -19.40
C THR A 377 10.86 15.44 -17.91
N LEU A 378 9.96 16.07 -17.15
CA LEU A 378 9.76 15.80 -15.73
C LEU A 378 9.37 14.33 -15.47
N LEU A 379 8.43 13.79 -16.25
CA LEU A 379 7.93 12.43 -16.07
C LEU A 379 8.94 11.37 -16.49
N ASN A 380 9.72 11.61 -17.55
CA ASN A 380 10.83 10.71 -17.93
C ASN A 380 11.92 10.66 -16.87
N LEU A 381 12.18 11.78 -16.19
CA LEU A 381 13.08 11.81 -15.04
C LEU A 381 12.51 11.01 -13.86
N GLN A 382 11.20 11.11 -13.61
CA GLN A 382 10.51 10.30 -12.59
C GLN A 382 10.62 8.79 -12.87
N LEU A 383 10.51 8.36 -14.13
CA LEU A 383 10.63 6.94 -14.50
C LEU A 383 12.01 6.32 -14.22
N ARG A 384 13.05 7.14 -14.04
CA ARG A 384 14.39 6.65 -13.65
C ARG A 384 14.42 6.14 -12.23
N THR A 385 13.56 6.66 -11.36
CA THR A 385 13.49 6.28 -9.94
C THR A 385 12.26 5.44 -9.62
N GLN A 386 11.11 5.75 -10.22
CA GLN A 386 9.83 5.08 -9.91
C GLN A 386 9.04 4.75 -11.18
N LYS A 387 9.07 3.49 -11.60
CA LYS A 387 8.25 2.96 -12.70
C LYS A 387 6.86 2.57 -12.21
N LYS A 388 6.02 3.57 -11.92
CA LYS A 388 4.63 3.38 -11.44
C LYS A 388 3.61 3.67 -12.54
N SER A 389 2.47 2.98 -12.52
CA SER A 389 1.38 3.15 -13.49
C SER A 389 0.92 4.61 -13.61
N VAL A 390 0.82 5.33 -12.49
CA VAL A 390 0.46 6.76 -12.46
C VAL A 390 1.43 7.65 -13.25
N VAL A 391 2.72 7.31 -13.30
CA VAL A 391 3.71 8.06 -14.08
C VAL A 391 3.48 7.83 -15.57
N TYR A 392 3.26 6.58 -15.97
CA TYR A 392 2.94 6.22 -17.34
C TYR A 392 1.60 6.82 -17.80
N ASN A 393 0.58 6.85 -16.94
CA ASN A 393 -0.70 7.51 -17.24
C ASN A 393 -0.53 9.01 -17.51
N ALA A 394 0.23 9.70 -16.66
CA ALA A 394 0.52 11.13 -16.84
C ALA A 394 1.36 11.37 -18.11
N LEU A 395 2.31 10.47 -18.40
CA LEU A 395 3.15 10.55 -19.59
C LEU A 395 2.36 10.29 -20.88
N ALA A 396 1.41 9.35 -20.87
CA ALA A 396 0.51 9.10 -21.99
C ALA A 396 -0.29 10.37 -22.34
N LYS A 397 -0.86 11.05 -21.34
CA LYS A 397 -1.59 12.32 -21.51
C LYS A 397 -0.70 13.44 -22.05
N ALA A 398 0.52 13.55 -21.52
CA ALA A 398 1.48 14.56 -21.98
C ALA A 398 1.92 14.29 -23.43
N TYR A 399 2.23 13.04 -23.79
CA TYR A 399 2.56 12.67 -25.17
C TYR A 399 1.42 12.94 -26.14
N PHE A 400 0.19 12.54 -25.78
CA PHE A 400 -0.99 12.76 -26.60
C PHE A 400 -1.22 14.25 -26.87
N THR A 401 -1.14 15.07 -25.81
CA THR A 401 -1.29 16.54 -25.92
C THR A 401 -0.16 17.18 -26.73
N ASN A 402 1.01 16.54 -26.78
CA ASN A 402 2.16 16.95 -27.60
C ASN A 402 2.13 16.39 -29.03
N GLY A 403 1.04 15.72 -29.45
CA GLY A 403 0.88 15.13 -30.78
C GLY A 403 1.59 13.78 -30.99
N ASN A 404 2.22 13.23 -29.96
CA ASN A 404 3.00 11.99 -30.03
C ASN A 404 2.13 10.75 -29.76
N VAL A 405 1.18 10.47 -30.65
CA VAL A 405 0.13 9.43 -30.43
C VAL A 405 0.71 8.04 -30.19
N SER A 406 1.71 7.61 -30.97
CA SER A 406 2.32 6.28 -30.80
C SER A 406 3.01 6.12 -29.43
N LEU A 407 3.71 7.16 -28.95
CA LEU A 407 4.32 7.17 -27.61
C LEU A 407 3.27 7.21 -26.50
N ALA A 408 2.14 7.89 -26.74
CA ALA A 408 1.04 7.89 -25.79
C ALA A 408 0.46 6.48 -25.63
N MET A 409 0.21 5.77 -26.73
CA MET A 409 -0.27 4.38 -26.71
C MET A 409 0.73 3.43 -26.04
N GLU A 410 2.04 3.61 -26.31
CA GLU A 410 3.09 2.84 -25.63
C GLU A 410 3.11 3.09 -24.12
N ALA A 411 3.01 4.35 -23.68
CA ALA A 411 2.91 4.67 -22.26
C ALA A 411 1.65 4.07 -21.62
N THR A 412 0.50 4.12 -22.29
CA THR A 412 -0.74 3.44 -21.85
C THR A 412 -0.56 1.92 -21.76
N SER A 413 0.23 1.31 -22.64
CA SER A 413 0.56 -0.12 -22.55
C SER A 413 1.28 -0.45 -21.24
N TYR A 414 2.28 0.34 -20.86
CA TYR A 414 2.97 0.15 -19.57
C TYR A 414 2.04 0.39 -18.37
N GLU A 415 1.16 1.40 -18.43
CA GLU A 415 0.13 1.61 -17.40
C GLU A 415 -0.73 0.35 -17.24
N TYR A 416 -1.29 -0.17 -18.33
CA TYR A 416 -2.16 -1.35 -18.30
C TYR A 416 -1.44 -2.60 -17.81
N GLU A 417 -0.19 -2.85 -18.22
CA GLU A 417 0.58 -3.97 -17.70
C GLU A 417 0.74 -3.89 -16.16
N LEU A 418 1.12 -2.71 -15.65
CA LEU A 418 1.33 -2.49 -14.21
C LEU A 418 0.03 -2.55 -13.40
N GLU A 419 -1.11 -2.26 -14.02
CA GLU A 419 -2.45 -2.41 -13.43
C GLU A 419 -3.02 -3.83 -13.59
N GLY A 420 -2.28 -4.75 -14.23
CA GLY A 420 -2.66 -6.15 -14.39
C GLY A 420 -3.46 -6.47 -15.66
N TYR A 421 -3.71 -5.48 -16.52
CA TYR A 421 -4.49 -5.61 -17.76
C TYR A 421 -3.60 -5.91 -18.99
N THR A 422 -2.83 -7.00 -18.96
CA THR A 422 -1.82 -7.33 -20.01
C THR A 422 -2.41 -7.50 -21.40
N GLN A 423 -3.63 -8.01 -21.54
CA GLN A 423 -4.30 -8.08 -22.85
C GLN A 423 -4.56 -6.69 -23.42
N LEU A 424 -5.05 -5.75 -22.60
CA LEU A 424 -5.24 -4.36 -23.00
C LEU A 424 -3.89 -3.70 -23.31
N ALA A 425 -2.84 -4.02 -22.54
CA ALA A 425 -1.49 -3.55 -22.81
C ALA A 425 -0.98 -3.99 -24.20
N ALA A 426 -1.21 -5.25 -24.59
CA ALA A 426 -0.83 -5.77 -25.91
C ALA A 426 -1.65 -5.15 -27.04
N GLN A 427 -2.93 -4.88 -26.79
CA GLN A 427 -3.80 -4.18 -27.73
C GLN A 427 -3.30 -2.75 -27.99
N GLN A 428 -2.89 -2.01 -26.95
CA GLN A 428 -2.33 -0.67 -27.10
C GLN A 428 -1.07 -0.66 -27.98
N ILE A 429 -0.17 -1.64 -27.84
CA ILE A 429 1.01 -1.77 -28.71
C ILE A 429 0.62 -2.10 -30.15
N THR A 430 -0.40 -2.94 -30.34
CA THR A 430 -0.92 -3.25 -31.69
C THR A 430 -1.48 -1.99 -32.35
N ASN A 431 -2.22 -1.17 -31.62
CA ASN A 431 -2.72 0.12 -32.12
C ASN A 431 -1.58 1.13 -32.36
N ALA A 432 -0.54 1.12 -31.53
CA ALA A 432 0.63 1.97 -31.68
C ALA A 432 1.41 1.66 -32.96
N LEU A 433 1.49 0.38 -33.36
CA LEU A 433 2.12 -0.09 -34.59
C LEU A 433 1.36 0.30 -35.86
N GLN A 434 0.07 0.61 -35.75
CA GLN A 434 -0.77 1.05 -36.86
C GLN A 434 -0.70 2.57 -37.10
N GLN A 435 -0.03 3.32 -36.24
CA GLN A 435 0.10 4.77 -36.41
C GLN A 435 0.96 5.08 -37.66
N PRO A 436 0.62 6.13 -38.43
CA PRO A 436 1.41 6.53 -39.58
C PRO A 436 2.78 7.10 -39.16
N ASN A 437 3.74 7.08 -40.09
CA ASN A 437 5.05 7.76 -39.96
C ASN A 437 5.92 7.30 -38.77
N LEU A 438 5.84 6.02 -38.38
CA LEU A 438 6.75 5.45 -37.38
C LEU A 438 8.18 5.40 -37.91
N ASN A 439 9.12 5.97 -37.16
CA ASN A 439 10.53 5.78 -37.46
C ASN A 439 10.97 4.33 -37.14
N LYS A 440 12.08 3.89 -37.76
CA LYS A 440 12.59 2.51 -37.63
C LYS A 440 12.85 2.10 -36.18
N THR A 441 13.37 3.01 -35.36
CA THR A 441 13.69 2.74 -33.95
C THR A 441 12.42 2.51 -33.13
N THR A 442 11.40 3.37 -33.30
CA THR A 442 10.10 3.20 -32.65
C THR A 442 9.42 1.91 -33.07
N LEU A 443 9.46 1.58 -34.37
CA LEU A 443 8.89 0.34 -34.89
C LEU A 443 9.52 -0.90 -34.22
N LEU A 444 10.85 -0.98 -34.18
CA LEU A 444 11.56 -2.10 -33.55
C LEU A 444 11.25 -2.20 -32.04
N ARG A 445 11.20 -1.07 -31.34
CA ARG A 445 10.85 -1.03 -29.90
C ARG A 445 9.44 -1.56 -29.65
N LEU A 446 8.45 -1.13 -30.43
CA LEU A 446 7.07 -1.60 -30.32
C LEU A 446 6.93 -3.08 -30.69
N GLN A 447 7.66 -3.57 -31.69
CA GLN A 447 7.68 -4.98 -32.07
C GLN A 447 8.25 -5.86 -30.94
N SER A 448 9.38 -5.46 -30.35
CA SER A 448 9.96 -6.15 -29.19
C SER A 448 8.95 -6.20 -28.04
N ARG A 449 8.34 -5.06 -27.72
CA ARG A 449 7.34 -4.98 -26.65
C ARG A 449 6.12 -5.86 -26.91
N LYS A 450 5.67 -5.98 -28.16
CA LYS A 450 4.58 -6.88 -28.54
C LYS A 450 4.96 -8.35 -28.29
N GLN A 451 6.20 -8.74 -28.60
CA GLN A 451 6.70 -10.09 -28.33
C GLN A 451 6.73 -10.38 -26.83
N ASP A 452 7.24 -9.45 -26.02
CA ASP A 452 7.30 -9.58 -24.56
C ASP A 452 5.91 -9.80 -23.95
N LEU A 453 4.94 -8.95 -24.30
CA LEU A 453 3.56 -9.06 -23.80
C LEU A 453 2.88 -10.34 -24.29
N THR A 454 3.17 -10.79 -25.52
CA THR A 454 2.62 -12.05 -26.06
C THR A 454 3.15 -13.26 -25.28
N HIS A 455 4.45 -13.29 -25.01
CA HIS A 455 5.07 -14.31 -24.19
C HIS A 455 4.46 -14.32 -22.78
N GLN A 456 4.31 -13.14 -22.17
CA GLN A 456 3.70 -12.98 -20.85
C GLN A 456 2.26 -13.51 -20.81
N ILE A 457 1.41 -13.17 -21.78
CA ILE A 457 0.04 -13.71 -21.89
C ILE A 457 0.04 -15.24 -22.00
N SER A 458 0.96 -15.82 -22.79
CA SER A 458 1.04 -17.28 -22.93
C SER A 458 1.41 -17.97 -21.61
N THR A 459 2.30 -17.37 -20.82
CA THR A 459 2.66 -17.90 -19.50
C THR A 459 1.51 -17.79 -18.48
N GLU A 460 0.66 -16.78 -18.62
CA GLU A 460 -0.51 -16.58 -17.75
C GLU A 460 -1.65 -17.54 -18.04
N GLN A 461 -1.81 -18.01 -19.27
CA GLN A 461 -2.87 -18.96 -19.63
C GLN A 461 -2.54 -20.41 -19.25
N ASN A 462 -1.27 -20.71 -19.01
CA ASN A 462 -0.78 -22.06 -18.70
C ASN A 462 -0.64 -22.35 -17.20
N HIS A 463 -1.02 -21.40 -16.34
CA HIS A 463 -0.95 -21.48 -14.88
C HIS A 463 -2.27 -20.99 -14.26
#